data_AF-A0A969JP09-F1
#
_entry.id   AF-A0A969JP09-F1
#
_cell.length_a   1.000
_cell.length_b   1.000
_cell.length_c   1.000
_cell.angle_alpha   90.00
_cell.angle_beta   90.00
_cell.angle_gamma   90.00
#
_symmetry.space_group_name_H-M   'P 1'
#
loop_
_entity.id
_entity.type
_entity.pdbx_description
1 polymer ?
#
loop_
_entity_poly.entity_id
_entity_poly.type
_entity_poly.pdbx_seq_one_letter_code
_entity_poly.pdbx_strand_id
1 'polypeptide(L)'
;MKIFGPNNPFVNVRVSGEDTQAALQSIESTWKKFAPQESFNYKFLDQEIKTLYKNESNTGNVFAVFSALAIIIACVGLFGLAAYMTSLRTKEIGIRKVMGANVSSVVVLLSRDFARLIVIALIIAIPAGWYVMDQWLGSFAFRTEIHWWVFVLAGFLALSIALLTVSYQSIRAAIMSPTRSLRSE
;
A
#
# COMPACT_ATOMS: atom_id res chain seq x y z
N MET A 1 1.73 -32.24 -28.97
CA MET A 1 1.64 -33.25 -27.89
C MET A 1 3.05 -33.81 -27.67
N LYS A 2 3.77 -33.36 -26.64
CA LYS A 2 5.11 -33.90 -26.30
C LYS A 2 4.96 -34.70 -25.01
N ILE A 3 5.02 -36.02 -25.12
CA ILE A 3 4.94 -36.94 -23.99
C ILE A 3 6.37 -37.07 -23.44
N PHE A 4 6.61 -36.51 -22.25
CA PHE A 4 7.90 -36.56 -21.57
C PHE A 4 7.88 -37.69 -20.53
N GLY A 5 8.71 -38.72 -20.74
CA GLY A 5 9.21 -39.62 -19.70
C GLY A 5 8.40 -40.90 -19.42
N PRO A 6 9.07 -42.06 -19.18
CA PRO A 6 8.42 -43.36 -19.00
C PRO A 6 7.72 -43.60 -17.64
N ASN A 7 7.73 -42.64 -16.71
CA ASN A 7 7.20 -42.80 -15.35
C ASN A 7 6.33 -41.63 -14.85
N ASN A 8 5.74 -40.85 -15.77
CA ASN A 8 4.90 -39.71 -15.39
C ASN A 8 3.44 -39.96 -15.80
N PRO A 9 2.48 -40.16 -14.87
CA PRO A 9 1.08 -40.47 -15.20
C PRO A 9 0.29 -39.25 -15.72
N PHE A 10 0.95 -38.11 -15.96
CA PHE A 10 0.29 -36.87 -16.37
C PHE A 10 0.53 -36.54 -17.85
N VAL A 11 -0.55 -36.26 -18.57
CA VAL A 11 -0.52 -35.78 -19.95
C VAL A 11 -0.80 -34.28 -19.97
N ASN A 12 0.19 -33.49 -20.41
CA ASN A 12 0.03 -32.05 -20.58
C ASN A 12 -0.60 -31.73 -21.95
N VAL A 13 -1.78 -31.12 -21.93
CA VAL A 13 -2.50 -30.70 -23.12
C VAL A 13 -2.61 -29.18 -23.13
N ARG A 14 -2.10 -28.55 -24.20
CA ARG A 14 -2.26 -27.11 -24.43
C ARG A 14 -3.46 -26.90 -25.34
N VAL A 15 -4.48 -26.23 -24.84
CA VAL A 15 -5.66 -25.82 -25.62
C VAL A 15 -5.43 -24.37 -26.09
N SER A 16 -5.70 -24.09 -27.36
CA SER A 16 -5.62 -22.75 -27.95
C SER A 16 -7.02 -22.32 -28.35
N GLY A 17 -7.69 -21.51 -27.51
CA GLY A 17 -9.04 -21.01 -27.73
C GLY A 17 -9.70 -20.52 -26.44
N GLU A 18 -10.73 -19.66 -26.54
CA GLU A 18 -11.52 -19.19 -25.38
C GLU A 18 -12.43 -20.30 -24.81
N ASP A 19 -12.83 -21.26 -25.63
CA ASP A 19 -13.82 -22.28 -25.29
C ASP A 19 -13.20 -23.54 -24.67
N THR A 20 -12.63 -23.36 -23.48
CA THR A 20 -11.95 -24.41 -22.70
C THR A 20 -12.84 -25.60 -22.34
N GLN A 21 -14.15 -25.38 -22.22
CA GLN A 21 -15.13 -26.42 -21.85
C GLN A 21 -15.42 -27.39 -23.01
N ALA A 22 -15.54 -26.88 -24.24
CA ALA A 22 -15.71 -27.71 -25.45
C ALA A 22 -14.47 -28.56 -25.74
N ALA A 23 -13.28 -28.00 -25.48
CA ALA A 23 -12.02 -28.75 -25.59
C ALA A 23 -11.92 -29.87 -24.55
N LEU A 24 -12.34 -29.61 -23.30
CA LEU A 24 -12.40 -30.62 -22.23
C LEU A 24 -13.32 -31.80 -22.58
N GLN A 25 -14.50 -31.54 -23.14
CA GLN A 25 -15.44 -32.60 -23.58
C GLN A 25 -14.85 -33.44 -24.73
N SER A 26 -14.14 -32.81 -25.67
CA SER A 26 -13.47 -33.52 -26.76
C SER A 26 -12.32 -34.40 -26.25
N ILE A 27 -11.57 -33.92 -25.25
CA ILE A 27 -10.49 -34.68 -24.61
C ILE A 27 -11.07 -35.84 -23.78
N GLU A 28 -12.13 -35.61 -23.01
CA GLU A 28 -12.78 -36.62 -22.18
C GLU A 28 -13.37 -37.76 -23.04
N SER A 29 -14.06 -37.43 -24.14
CA SER A 29 -14.62 -38.41 -25.06
C SER A 29 -13.54 -39.23 -25.78
N THR A 30 -12.39 -38.62 -26.07
CA THR A 30 -11.24 -39.33 -26.63
C THR A 30 -10.60 -40.23 -25.58
N TRP A 31 -10.43 -39.75 -24.34
CA TRP A 31 -9.86 -40.50 -23.22
C TRP A 31 -10.65 -41.77 -22.91
N LYS A 32 -11.99 -41.65 -22.85
CA LYS A 32 -12.90 -42.79 -22.61
C LYS A 32 -12.80 -43.89 -23.68
N LYS A 33 -12.38 -43.57 -24.90
CA LYS A 33 -12.16 -44.57 -25.97
C LYS A 33 -10.88 -45.37 -25.77
N PHE A 34 -9.84 -44.76 -25.20
CA PHE A 34 -8.54 -45.40 -25.02
C PHE A 34 -8.37 -46.06 -23.65
N ALA A 35 -8.99 -45.52 -22.60
CA ALA A 35 -8.86 -46.01 -21.23
C ALA A 35 -10.20 -45.98 -20.46
N PRO A 36 -11.19 -46.82 -20.84
CA PRO A 36 -12.53 -46.80 -20.25
C PRO A 36 -12.60 -47.21 -18.77
N GLN A 37 -11.56 -47.84 -18.21
CA GLN A 37 -11.49 -48.22 -16.78
C GLN A 37 -10.80 -47.16 -15.89
N GLU A 38 -10.21 -46.12 -16.47
CA GLU A 38 -9.51 -45.05 -15.74
C GLU A 38 -10.38 -43.78 -15.65
N SER A 39 -10.55 -43.24 -14.45
CA SER A 39 -11.31 -42.01 -14.24
C SER A 39 -10.57 -40.81 -14.86
N PHE A 40 -11.26 -40.01 -15.67
CA PHE A 40 -10.71 -38.79 -16.24
C PHE A 40 -10.52 -37.72 -15.16
N ASN A 41 -9.29 -37.60 -14.65
CA ASN A 41 -8.88 -36.54 -13.73
C ASN A 41 -8.10 -35.47 -14.51
N TYR A 42 -8.58 -34.23 -14.44
CA TYR A 42 -7.88 -33.08 -15.02
C TYR A 42 -7.59 -32.06 -13.93
N LYS A 43 -6.47 -31.36 -14.07
CA LYS A 43 -6.13 -30.18 -13.27
C LYS A 43 -5.74 -29.07 -14.21
N PHE A 44 -6.31 -27.89 -14.01
CA PHE A 44 -5.86 -26.71 -14.73
C PHE A 44 -4.57 -26.21 -14.10
N LEU A 45 -3.55 -26.01 -14.95
CA LEU A 45 -2.27 -25.44 -14.53
C LEU A 45 -2.47 -24.09 -13.83
N ASP A 46 -3.40 -23.27 -14.30
CA ASP A 46 -3.72 -21.97 -13.69
C ASP A 46 -4.27 -22.10 -12.26
N GLN A 47 -5.01 -23.16 -11.95
CA GLN A 47 -5.54 -23.41 -10.60
C GLN A 47 -4.43 -23.86 -9.64
N GLU A 48 -3.49 -24.68 -10.13
CA GLU A 48 -2.34 -25.13 -9.37
C GLU A 48 -1.38 -23.96 -9.07
N ILE A 49 -1.10 -23.14 -10.09
CA ILE A 49 -0.38 -21.87 -9.96
C ILE A 49 -1.07 -20.97 -8.93
N LYS A 50 -2.38 -20.71 -9.05
CA LYS A 50 -3.13 -19.89 -8.08
C LYS A 50 -3.02 -20.41 -6.64
N THR A 51 -2.96 -21.73 -6.46
CA THR A 51 -2.82 -22.33 -5.12
C THR A 51 -1.43 -22.07 -4.54
N LEU A 52 -0.38 -22.16 -5.37
CA LEU A 52 0.99 -21.81 -4.97
C LEU A 52 1.12 -20.33 -4.59
N TYR A 53 0.45 -19.42 -5.31
CA TYR A 53 0.46 -17.98 -5.02
C TYR A 53 -0.53 -17.54 -3.95
N LYS A 54 -1.37 -18.44 -3.40
CA LYS A 54 -2.40 -18.07 -2.43
C LYS A 54 -1.81 -17.57 -1.11
N ASN A 55 -0.73 -18.18 -0.65
CA ASN A 55 -0.02 -17.74 0.56
C ASN A 55 0.61 -16.36 0.37
N GLU A 56 1.16 -16.11 -0.82
CA GLU A 56 1.74 -14.82 -1.22
C GLU A 56 0.68 -13.70 -1.19
N SER A 57 -0.49 -13.97 -1.78
CA SER A 57 -1.61 -13.03 -1.76
C SER A 57 -2.11 -12.73 -0.35
N ASN A 58 -2.13 -13.72 0.54
CA ASN A 58 -2.54 -13.52 1.93
C ASN A 58 -1.53 -12.64 2.68
N THR A 59 -0.23 -12.92 2.53
CA THR A 59 0.84 -12.09 3.09
C THR A 59 0.74 -10.64 2.62
N GLY A 60 0.56 -10.41 1.31
CA GLY A 60 0.36 -9.07 0.76
C GLY A 60 -0.86 -8.36 1.37
N ASN A 61 -1.96 -9.07 1.58
CA ASN A 61 -3.16 -8.51 2.18
C ASN A 61 -2.95 -8.14 3.66
N VAL A 62 -2.24 -8.97 4.42
CA VAL A 62 -1.87 -8.67 5.81
C VAL A 62 -1.00 -7.42 5.88
N PHE A 63 0.04 -7.31 5.04
CA PHE A 63 0.87 -6.11 4.96
C PHE A 63 0.08 -4.86 4.57
N ALA A 64 -0.90 -4.99 3.65
CA ALA A 64 -1.77 -3.87 3.27
C ALA A 64 -2.59 -3.35 4.46
N VAL A 65 -3.17 -4.25 5.27
CA VAL A 65 -3.92 -3.89 6.48
C VAL A 65 -3.01 -3.22 7.51
N PHE A 66 -1.84 -3.80 7.81
CA PHE A 66 -0.89 -3.20 8.74
C PHE A 66 -0.37 -1.84 8.27
N SER A 67 -0.13 -1.68 6.97
CA SER A 67 0.27 -0.40 6.38
C SER A 67 -0.82 0.65 6.54
N ALA A 68 -2.08 0.28 6.28
CA ALA A 68 -3.23 1.18 6.48
C ALA A 68 -3.37 1.61 7.95
N LEU A 69 -3.23 0.68 8.89
CA LEU A 69 -3.24 0.98 10.33
C LEU A 69 -2.08 1.90 10.72
N ALA A 70 -0.87 1.62 10.24
CA ALA A 70 0.30 2.45 10.50
C ALA A 70 0.10 3.89 10.00
N ILE A 71 -0.49 4.07 8.81
CA ILE A 71 -0.83 5.40 8.27
C ILE A 71 -1.83 6.11 9.18
N ILE A 72 -2.88 5.43 9.64
CA ILE A 72 -3.88 6.02 10.55
C ILE A 72 -3.21 6.47 11.86
N ILE A 73 -2.39 5.62 12.47
CA ILE A 73 -1.68 5.94 13.71
C ILE A 73 -0.72 7.12 13.50
N ALA A 74 0.01 7.13 12.38
CA ALA A 74 0.89 8.24 12.02
C ALA A 74 0.11 9.55 11.86
N CYS A 75 -1.06 9.52 11.22
CA CYS A 75 -1.93 10.69 11.09
C CYS A 75 -2.42 11.19 12.46
N VAL A 76 -2.77 10.30 13.39
CA VAL A 76 -3.15 10.68 14.76
C VAL A 76 -1.97 11.28 15.52
N GLY A 77 -0.77 10.71 15.38
CA GLY A 77 0.45 11.27 16.00
C GLY A 77 0.80 12.65 15.46
N LEU A 78 0.77 12.82 14.14
CA LEU A 78 0.99 14.09 13.46
C LEU A 78 -0.06 15.13 13.89
N PHE A 79 -1.33 14.71 13.99
CA PHE A 79 -2.43 15.53 14.50
C PHE A 79 -2.16 16.03 15.92
N GLY A 80 -1.70 15.14 16.81
CA GLY A 80 -1.36 15.48 18.20
C GLY A 80 -0.19 16.45 18.29
N LEU A 81 0.86 16.22 17.51
CA LEU A 81 2.05 17.09 17.48
C LEU A 81 1.71 18.48 16.91
N ALA A 82 0.89 18.53 15.85
CA ALA A 82 0.40 19.79 15.29
C ALA A 82 -0.44 20.57 16.32
N ALA A 83 -1.37 19.90 17.02
CA ALA A 83 -2.21 20.51 18.05
C ALA A 83 -1.37 21.06 19.23
N TYR A 84 -0.35 20.32 19.65
CA TYR A 84 0.57 20.75 20.71
C TYR A 84 1.39 21.98 20.27
N MET A 85 1.98 21.95 19.07
CA MET A 85 2.72 23.08 18.50
C MET A 85 1.87 24.35 18.36
N THR A 86 0.62 24.20 17.91
CA THR A 86 -0.32 25.34 17.88
C THR A 86 -0.61 25.87 19.27
N SER A 87 -0.78 24.98 20.26
CA SER A 87 -1.07 25.36 21.65
C SER A 87 0.06 26.19 22.26
N LEU A 88 1.32 25.78 22.07
CA LEU A 88 2.51 26.53 22.54
C LEU A 88 2.61 27.92 21.92
N ARG A 89 2.25 28.07 20.64
CA ARG A 89 2.34 29.35 19.92
C ARG A 89 1.06 30.18 19.96
N THR A 90 -0.01 29.69 20.62
CA THR A 90 -1.29 30.41 20.77
C THR A 90 -1.13 31.81 21.33
N LYS A 91 -0.19 32.01 22.28
CA LYS A 91 0.08 33.34 22.86
C LYS A 91 0.64 34.33 21.83
N GLU A 92 1.58 33.90 21.00
CA GLU A 92 2.16 34.74 19.92
C GLU A 92 1.11 35.03 18.82
N ILE A 93 0.30 34.03 18.48
CA ILE A 93 -0.75 34.13 17.46
C ILE A 93 -1.89 35.03 17.92
N GLY A 94 -2.29 34.94 19.20
CA GLY A 94 -3.31 35.80 19.81
C GLY A 94 -2.93 37.27 19.79
N ILE A 95 -1.69 37.60 20.15
CA ILE A 95 -1.17 38.98 20.12
C ILE A 95 -1.12 39.50 18.67
N ARG A 96 -0.62 38.69 17.72
CA ARG A 96 -0.58 39.03 16.29
C ARG A 96 -1.98 39.24 15.68
N LYS A 97 -2.97 38.43 16.07
CA LYS A 97 -4.35 38.53 15.57
C LYS A 97 -5.05 39.81 16.03
N VAL A 98 -4.78 40.26 17.26
CA VAL A 98 -5.28 41.56 17.77
C VAL A 98 -4.61 42.73 17.05
N MET A 99 -3.36 42.59 16.61
CA MET A 99 -2.67 43.56 15.76
C MET A 99 -2.93 43.40 14.25
N GLY A 100 -3.94 42.61 13.85
CA GLY A 100 -4.36 42.47 12.45
C GLY A 100 -3.50 41.54 11.58
N ALA A 101 -2.62 40.72 12.15
CA ALA A 101 -1.75 39.83 11.38
C ALA A 101 -2.43 38.54 10.92
N ASN A 102 -2.00 38.06 9.75
CA ASN A 102 -2.61 36.97 9.00
C ASN A 102 -2.33 35.59 9.62
N VAL A 103 -3.39 34.80 9.80
CA VAL A 103 -3.39 33.39 10.23
C VAL A 103 -2.53 32.50 9.31
N SER A 104 -2.39 32.87 8.02
CA SER A 104 -1.68 32.07 7.02
C SER A 104 -0.21 31.81 7.34
N SER A 105 0.50 32.73 8.00
CA SER A 105 1.92 32.55 8.32
C SER A 105 2.17 31.40 9.30
N VAL A 106 1.23 31.13 10.20
CA VAL A 106 1.35 30.01 11.16
C VAL A 106 1.20 28.68 10.44
N VAL A 107 0.22 28.60 9.54
CA VAL A 107 -0.05 27.40 8.72
C VAL A 107 1.17 27.09 7.84
N VAL A 108 1.76 28.11 7.21
CA VAL A 108 2.95 27.96 6.35
C VAL A 108 4.19 27.56 7.13
N LEU A 109 4.43 28.15 8.31
CA LEU A 109 5.57 27.79 9.14
C LEU A 109 5.46 26.33 9.62
N LEU A 110 4.29 25.95 10.14
CA LEU A 110 4.06 24.62 10.68
C LEU A 110 4.14 23.55 9.59
N SER A 111 3.47 23.76 8.45
CA SER A 111 3.53 22.84 7.31
C SER A 111 4.95 22.66 6.77
N ARG A 112 5.78 23.71 6.75
CA ARG A 112 7.18 23.64 6.31
C ARG A 112 8.06 22.83 7.27
N ASP A 113 7.88 23.00 8.58
CA ASP A 113 8.62 22.22 9.58
C ASP A 113 8.29 20.73 9.49
N PHE A 114 7.01 20.39 9.33
CA PHE A 114 6.59 19.00 9.11
C PHE A 114 7.07 18.43 7.77
N ALA A 115 6.98 19.21 6.68
CA ALA A 115 7.48 18.78 5.38
C ALA A 115 8.97 18.43 5.43
N ARG A 116 9.78 19.21 6.16
CA ARG A 116 11.21 18.91 6.36
C ARG A 116 11.41 17.58 7.08
N LEU A 117 10.66 17.31 8.16
CA LEU A 117 10.73 16.03 8.87
C LEU A 117 10.36 14.85 7.98
N ILE A 118 9.33 15.00 7.14
CA ILE A 118 8.90 13.96 6.20
C ILE A 118 9.96 13.70 5.13
N VAL A 119 10.58 14.74 4.58
CA VAL A 119 11.66 14.58 3.60
C VAL A 119 12.84 13.81 4.20
N ILE A 120 13.23 14.13 5.43
CA ILE A 120 14.30 13.39 6.14
C ILE A 120 13.89 11.93 6.33
N ALA A 121 12.64 11.67 6.75
CA ALA A 121 12.13 10.31 6.88
C ALA A 121 12.14 9.55 5.54
N LEU A 122 11.79 10.19 4.43
CA LEU A 122 11.82 9.58 3.10
C LEU A 122 13.24 9.23 2.64
N ILE A 123 14.22 10.10 2.90
CA ILE A 123 15.63 9.83 2.57
C ILE A 123 16.14 8.57 3.27
N ILE A 124 15.63 8.26 4.47
CA ILE A 124 16.01 7.06 5.22
C ILE A 124 15.14 5.86 4.81
N ALA A 125 13.85 6.08 4.59
CA ALA A 125 12.89 5.03 4.27
C ALA A 125 13.09 4.43 2.87
N ILE A 126 13.48 5.22 1.87
CA ILE A 126 13.72 4.74 0.50
C ILE A 126 14.85 3.69 0.46
N PRO A 127 16.09 3.96 0.93
CA PRO A 127 17.15 2.98 0.89
C PRO A 127 16.88 1.77 1.80
N ALA A 128 16.29 1.99 2.98
CA ALA A 128 15.90 0.89 3.85
C ALA A 128 14.84 -0.01 3.20
N GLY A 129 13.82 0.58 2.58
CA GLY A 129 12.78 -0.14 1.85
C GLY A 129 13.35 -0.89 0.65
N TRP A 130 14.22 -0.26 -0.14
CA TRP A 130 14.91 -0.91 -1.25
C TRP A 130 15.69 -2.15 -0.78
N TYR A 131 16.50 -2.01 0.27
CA TYR A 131 17.32 -3.10 0.79
C TYR A 131 16.50 -4.30 1.29
N VAL A 132 15.45 -4.04 2.08
CA VAL A 132 14.55 -5.09 2.58
C VAL A 132 13.87 -5.81 1.42
N MET A 133 13.46 -5.05 0.40
CA MET A 133 12.70 -5.59 -0.72
C MET A 133 13.59 -6.36 -1.69
N ASP A 134 14.83 -5.92 -1.92
CA ASP A 134 15.84 -6.67 -2.68
C ASP A 134 16.16 -8.02 -2.03
N GLN A 135 16.39 -8.03 -0.71
CA GLN A 135 16.63 -9.26 0.05
C GLN A 135 15.44 -10.22 -0.02
N TRP A 136 14.23 -9.70 0.02
CA TRP A 136 13.00 -10.49 -0.07
C TRP A 136 12.80 -11.07 -1.47
N LEU A 137 12.95 -10.25 -2.52
CA LEU A 137 12.88 -10.65 -3.93
C LEU A 137 13.99 -11.62 -4.33
N GLY A 138 15.14 -11.59 -3.65
CA GLY A 138 16.25 -12.53 -3.85
C GLY A 138 15.90 -14.00 -3.59
N SER A 139 14.83 -14.28 -2.84
CA SER A 139 14.36 -15.64 -2.56
C SER A 139 13.50 -16.24 -3.70
N PHE A 140 13.18 -15.46 -4.73
CA PHE A 140 12.31 -15.88 -5.83
C PHE A 140 13.10 -16.14 -7.13
N ALA A 141 12.75 -17.23 -7.83
CA ALA A 141 13.37 -17.60 -9.10
C ALA A 141 12.98 -16.66 -10.26
N PHE A 142 11.78 -16.08 -10.20
CA PHE A 142 11.31 -15.00 -11.08
C PHE A 142 11.12 -13.74 -10.24
N ARG A 143 11.93 -12.71 -10.49
CA ARG A 143 11.96 -11.46 -9.71
C ARG A 143 11.28 -10.37 -10.51
N THR A 144 10.45 -9.56 -9.86
CA THR A 144 9.94 -8.31 -10.44
C THR A 144 10.93 -7.20 -10.16
N GLU A 145 11.30 -6.43 -11.18
CA GLU A 145 12.16 -5.26 -11.01
C GLU A 145 11.41 -4.15 -10.27
N ILE A 146 11.93 -3.73 -9.12
CA ILE A 146 11.36 -2.62 -8.36
C ILE A 146 11.62 -1.32 -9.14
N HIS A 147 10.57 -0.75 -9.68
CA HIS A 147 10.65 0.53 -10.38
C HIS A 147 10.74 1.67 -9.36
N TRP A 148 11.72 2.56 -9.53
CA TRP A 148 11.94 3.74 -8.67
C TRP A 148 10.68 4.61 -8.48
N TRP A 149 9.80 4.64 -9.48
CA TRP A 149 8.55 5.40 -9.44
C TRP A 149 7.64 5.01 -8.27
N VAL A 150 7.69 3.78 -7.79
CA VAL A 150 6.90 3.32 -6.63
C VAL A 150 7.26 4.13 -5.38
N PHE A 151 8.54 4.41 -5.15
CA PHE A 151 9.00 5.22 -4.02
C PHE A 151 8.58 6.68 -4.16
N VAL A 152 8.63 7.22 -5.39
CA VAL A 152 8.18 8.59 -5.68
C VAL A 152 6.69 8.72 -5.41
N LEU A 153 5.88 7.78 -5.91
CA LEU A 153 4.43 7.76 -5.71
C LEU A 153 4.07 7.62 -4.21
N ALA A 154 4.74 6.70 -3.51
CA ALA A 154 4.53 6.49 -2.08
C ALA A 154 4.92 7.72 -1.25
N GLY A 155 6.07 8.33 -1.55
CA GLY A 155 6.52 9.56 -0.89
C GLY A 155 5.59 10.74 -1.17
N PHE A 156 5.10 10.88 -2.40
CA PHE A 156 4.13 11.91 -2.77
C PHE A 156 2.80 11.73 -2.04
N LEU A 157 2.28 10.50 -1.95
CA LEU A 157 1.07 10.17 -1.19
C LEU A 157 1.26 10.47 0.30
N ALA A 158 2.36 10.03 0.91
CA ALA A 158 2.65 10.27 2.31
C ALA A 158 2.74 11.76 2.63
N LEU A 159 3.45 12.54 1.79
CA LEU A 159 3.55 13.99 1.92
C LEU A 159 2.18 14.66 1.76
N SER A 160 1.38 14.24 0.77
CA SER A 160 0.04 14.78 0.54
C SER A 160 -0.88 14.56 1.73
N ILE A 161 -0.91 13.33 2.29
CA ILE A 161 -1.72 13.00 3.45
C ILE A 161 -1.29 13.83 4.68
N ALA A 162 0.01 13.94 4.91
CA ALA A 162 0.52 14.70 6.04
C ALA A 162 0.23 16.20 5.91
N LEU A 163 0.45 16.79 4.74
CA LEU A 163 0.15 18.20 4.48
C LEU A 163 -1.33 18.50 4.60
N LEU A 164 -2.21 17.62 4.10
CA LEU A 164 -3.66 17.75 4.27
C LEU A 164 -4.05 17.71 5.75
N THR A 165 -3.48 16.78 6.53
CA THR A 165 -3.76 16.61 7.96
C THR A 165 -3.32 17.86 8.77
N VAL A 166 -2.10 18.35 8.53
CA VAL A 166 -1.56 19.54 9.21
C VAL A 166 -2.30 20.81 8.80
N SER A 167 -2.62 20.96 7.51
CA SER A 167 -3.34 22.13 7.00
C SER A 167 -4.73 22.20 7.60
N TYR A 168 -5.46 21.08 7.62
CA TYR A 168 -6.79 21.00 8.22
C TYR A 168 -6.76 21.38 9.71
N GLN A 169 -5.79 20.84 10.47
CA GLN A 169 -5.61 21.18 11.89
C GLN A 169 -5.30 22.65 12.11
N SER A 170 -4.36 23.20 11.34
CA SER A 170 -3.91 24.58 11.50
C SER A 170 -5.05 25.56 11.20
N ILE A 171 -5.85 25.29 10.17
CA ILE A 171 -7.04 26.06 9.82
C ILE A 171 -8.07 25.96 10.95
N ARG A 172 -8.38 24.74 11.42
CA ARG A 172 -9.37 24.52 12.48
C ARG A 172 -8.96 25.19 13.79
N ALA A 173 -7.69 25.12 14.17
CA ALA A 173 -7.13 25.79 15.34
C ALA A 173 -7.19 27.32 15.21
N ALA A 174 -6.94 27.87 14.02
CA ALA A 174 -6.99 29.30 13.82
C ALA A 174 -8.40 29.89 13.75
N ILE A 175 -9.38 29.09 13.32
CA ILE A 175 -10.81 29.43 13.29
C ILE A 175 -11.45 29.26 14.67
N MET A 176 -10.96 28.34 15.52
CA MET A 176 -11.43 28.26 16.91
C MET A 176 -11.19 29.59 17.62
N SER A 177 -12.29 30.28 17.90
CA SER A 177 -12.29 31.62 18.45
C SER A 177 -11.73 31.63 19.88
N PRO A 178 -10.83 32.56 20.23
CA PRO A 178 -10.24 32.68 21.57
C PRO A 178 -11.24 33.16 22.64
N THR A 179 -12.51 33.36 22.29
CA THR A 179 -13.56 33.89 23.17
C THR A 179 -13.98 32.95 24.31
N ARG A 180 -13.49 31.70 24.33
CA ARG A 180 -13.67 30.79 25.47
C ARG A 180 -12.48 30.69 26.43
N SER A 181 -11.26 31.07 26.04
CA SER A 181 -10.11 30.96 26.96
C SER A 181 -10.00 32.13 27.94
N LEU A 182 -10.72 33.23 27.69
CA LEU A 182 -10.76 34.42 28.56
C LEU A 182 -11.92 34.43 29.56
N ARG A 183 -12.77 33.40 29.58
CA ARG A 183 -13.89 33.28 30.53
C ARG A 183 -13.75 32.10 31.49
N SER A 184 -12.58 31.47 31.50
CA SER A 184 -12.23 30.37 32.40
C SER A 184 -11.04 30.68 33.31
N GLU A 185 -10.67 31.95 33.41
CA GLU A 185 -9.86 32.51 34.50
C GLU A 185 -10.63 33.68 35.12
#